data_AF-A0A2H0AGK2-F1
#
_entry.id   AF-A0A2H0AGK2-F1
#
_cell.length_a   1.000
_cell.length_b   1.000
_cell.length_c   1.000
_cell.angle_alpha   90.00
_cell.angle_beta   90.00
_cell.angle_gamma   90.00
#
_symmetry.space_group_name_H-M   'P 1'
#
loop_
_entity.id
_entity.type
_entity.pdbx_description
1 polymer ?
#
loop_
_entity_poly.entity_id
_entity_poly.type
_entity_poly.pdbx_seq_one_letter_code
_entity_poly.pdbx_strand_id
1 'polypeptide(L)' 'MSRMVGIFLLVAGLTVTALFWVPTLVNRPRLKELLGSRYPLLYVVYAANGPALALLGLVLLIIFG' A
#
# COMPACT_ATOMS: atom_id res chain seq x y z
N MET A 1 12.10 -10.70 16.74
CA MET A 1 10.69 -10.59 16.29
C MET A 1 10.43 -9.28 15.54
N SER A 2 10.73 -8.12 16.14
CA SER A 2 10.39 -6.78 15.62
C SER A 2 11.00 -6.44 14.25
N ARG A 3 12.22 -6.89 13.96
CA ARG A 3 12.88 -6.68 12.67
C ARG A 3 12.19 -7.37 11.50
N MET A 4 11.70 -8.60 11.69
CA MET A 4 10.94 -9.33 10.65
C MET A 4 9.61 -8.65 10.36
N VAL A 5 8.95 -8.13 11.41
CA VAL A 5 7.71 -7.35 11.28
C VAL A 5 7.94 -6.06 10.50
N GLY A 6 9.02 -5.33 10.79
CA GLY A 6 9.40 -4.12 10.04
C GLY A 6 9.63 -4.39 8.55
N ILE A 7 10.38 -5.47 8.22
CA ILE A 7 10.60 -5.89 6.82
C ILE A 7 9.28 -6.24 6.14
N PHE A 8 8.43 -7.04 6.79
CA PHE A 8 7.15 -7.44 6.24
C PHE A 8 6.26 -6.23 5.92
N LEU A 9 6.15 -5.29 6.85
CA LEU A 9 5.34 -4.08 6.68
C LEU A 9 5.91 -3.15 5.61
N LEU A 10 7.24 -3.02 5.54
CA LEU A 10 7.93 -2.25 4.50
C LEU A 10 7.64 -2.84 3.11
N VAL A 11 7.84 -4.14 2.93
CA VAL A 11 7.64 -4.81 1.64
C VAL A 11 6.16 -4.76 1.24
N ALA A 12 5.24 -5.11 2.14
CA ALA A 12 3.80 -5.07 1.88
C ALA A 12 3.34 -3.64 1.54
N GLY A 13 3.79 -2.63 2.30
CA GLY A 13 3.48 -1.23 2.04
C GLY A 13 4.00 -0.74 0.70
N LEU A 14 5.24 -1.10 0.34
CA LEU A 14 5.84 -0.76 -0.95
C LEU A 14 5.12 -1.46 -2.11
N THR A 15 4.77 -2.74 -1.97
CA THR A 15 4.01 -3.47 -3.00
C THR A 15 2.64 -2.85 -3.22
N VAL A 16 1.89 -2.55 -2.16
CA VAL A 16 0.59 -1.89 -2.27
C VAL A 16 0.73 -0.50 -2.88
N THR A 17 1.73 0.28 -2.47
CA THR A 17 2.00 1.61 -3.02
C THR A 17 2.32 1.52 -4.52
N ALA A 18 3.22 0.62 -4.92
CA ALA A 18 3.60 0.44 -6.32
C ALA A 18 2.39 0.01 -7.18
N LEU A 19 1.62 -0.99 -6.74
CA LEU A 19 0.43 -1.45 -7.46
C LEU A 19 -0.62 -0.35 -7.61
N PHE A 20 -0.79 0.52 -6.61
CA PHE A 20 -1.82 1.55 -6.64
C PHE A 20 -1.38 2.82 -7.39
N TRP A 21 -0.13 3.22 -7.24
CA TRP A 21 0.40 4.46 -7.83
C TRP A 21 0.96 4.29 -9.23
N VAL A 22 1.42 3.10 -9.61
CA VAL A 22 1.89 2.83 -10.98
C VAL A 22 0.68 2.53 -11.87
N PRO A 23 0.27 3.44 -12.77
CA PRO A 23 -0.95 3.29 -13.57
C PRO A 23 -0.87 2.12 -14.56
N THR A 24 0.33 1.62 -14.86
CA THR A 24 0.56 0.48 -15.76
C THR A 24 0.31 -0.88 -15.09
N LEU A 25 0.32 -0.95 -13.75
CA LEU A 25 0.16 -2.21 -13.01
C LEU A 25 -1.31 -2.55 -12.72
N VAL A 26 -2.17 -1.53 -12.61
CA VAL A 26 -3.59 -1.73 -12.29
C VAL A 26 -4.46 -0.99 -13.30
N ASN A 27 -5.33 -1.74 -13.97
CA ASN A 27 -6.33 -1.19 -14.89
C ASN A 27 -7.45 -0.50 -14.09
N ARG A 28 -7.26 0.79 -13.82
CA ARG A 28 -8.20 1.65 -13.05
C ARG A 28 -9.62 1.68 -13.63
N PRO A 29 -9.83 1.79 -14.96
CA PRO A 29 -11.17 1.68 -15.54
C PRO A 29 -11.90 0.38 -15.18
N ARG A 30 -11.23 -0.76 -15.33
CA ARG A 30 -11.81 -2.08 -15.01
C ARG A 30 -12.06 -2.25 -13.52
N LEU A 31 -11.18 -1.70 -12.68
CA LEU A 31 -11.35 -1.69 -11.23
C LEU A 31 -12.53 -0.81 -10.79
N LYS A 32 -12.75 0.32 -11.48
CA LYS A 32 -13.89 1.21 -11.27
C LYS A 32 -15.21 0.57 -11.68
N GLU A 33 -15.23 -0.19 -12.78
CA GLU A 33 -16.39 -1.00 -13.17
C GLU A 33 -16.73 -2.07 -12.13
N LEU A 34 -15.72 -2.80 -11.63
CA LEU A 34 -15.91 -3.84 -10.61
C LEU A 34 -16.40 -3.28 -9.26
N LEU A 35 -15.88 -2.13 -8.85
CA LEU A 35 -16.14 -1.56 -7.52
C LEU A 35 -17.29 -0.55 -7.50
N GLY A 36 -17.71 -0.03 -8.65
CA GLY A 36 -18.82 0.91 -8.78
C GLY A 36 -18.67 2.13 -7.86
N SER A 37 -19.70 2.41 -7.05
CA SER A 37 -19.73 3.53 -6.09
C SER A 37 -18.73 3.40 -4.94
N ARG A 38 -18.19 2.20 -4.68
CA ARG A 38 -17.20 1.95 -3.62
C ARG A 38 -15.77 2.25 -4.06
N TYR A 39 -15.56 2.42 -5.37
CA TYR A 39 -14.26 2.73 -5.96
C TYR A 39 -13.54 3.93 -5.31
N PRO A 40 -14.15 5.13 -5.16
CA PRO A 40 -13.46 6.29 -4.56
C PRO A 40 -13.05 6.06 -3.11
N LEU A 41 -13.87 5.35 -2.32
CA LEU A 41 -13.55 5.03 -0.92
C LEU A 41 -12.34 4.09 -0.86
N LEU A 42 -12.38 3.00 -1.62
CA LEU A 42 -11.27 2.05 -1.74
C LEU A 42 -10.01 2.72 -2.29
N TYR A 43 -10.16 3.63 -3.24
CA TYR A 43 -9.06 4.38 -3.80
C TYR A 43 -8.36 5.23 -2.74
N VAL A 44 -9.11 5.99 -1.95
CA VAL A 44 -8.54 6.83 -0.87
C VAL A 44 -7.90 5.96 0.22
N VAL A 45 -8.58 4.89 0.65
CA VAL A 45 -8.07 3.98 1.68
C VAL A 45 -6.78 3.32 1.20
N TYR A 46 -6.74 2.69 0.03
CA TYR A 46 -5.53 1.99 -0.42
C TYR A 46 -4.40 2.95 -0.83
N ALA A 47 -4.72 4.09 -1.44
CA ALA A 47 -3.72 5.09 -1.82
C ALA A 47 -3.05 5.74 -0.60
N ALA A 48 -3.78 5.93 0.51
CA ALA A 48 -3.23 6.49 1.75
C ALA A 48 -2.53 5.43 2.61
N ASN A 49 -3.10 4.22 2.70
CA ASN A 49 -2.58 3.18 3.59
C ASN A 49 -1.31 2.51 3.06
N GLY A 50 -1.12 2.36 1.74
CA GLY A 50 0.12 1.79 1.18
C GLY A 50 1.37 2.56 1.63
N PRO A 51 1.45 3.88 1.37
CA PRO A 51 2.56 4.71 1.81
C PRO A 51 2.71 4.75 3.34
N ALA A 52 1.60 4.78 4.08
CA ALA A 52 1.62 4.76 5.54
C ALA A 52 2.20 3.44 6.10
N LEU A 53 1.84 2.30 5.51
CA LEU A 53 2.38 0.98 5.85
C LEU A 53 3.89 0.89 5.54
N ALA A 54 4.31 1.44 4.39
CA ALA A 54 5.73 1.49 4.03
C ALA A 54 6.52 2.37 5.00
N LEU A 55 6.02 3.56 5.33
CA LEU A 55 6.63 4.46 6.32
C LEU A 55 6.71 3.82 7.70
N LEU A 56 5.65 3.14 8.14
CA LEU A 56 5.62 2.46 9.43
C LEU A 56 6.62 1.30 9.48
N GLY A 57 6.72 0.50 8.41
CA GLY A 57 7.76 -0.53 8.28
C GLY A 57 9.17 0.04 8.29
N LEU A 58 9.40 1.18 7.62
CA LEU A 58 10.69 1.87 7.59
C LEU A 58 11.09 2.40 8.97
N VAL A 59 10.16 3.05 9.68
CA VAL A 59 10.38 3.56 11.04
C VAL A 59 10.72 2.42 11.99
N LEU A 60 10.00 1.29 11.92
CA LEU A 60 10.31 0.11 12.72
C LEU A 60 11.70 -0.46 12.41
N LEU A 61 12.15 -0.42 11.16
CA LEU A 61 13.49 -0.86 10.78
C LEU A 61 14.58 0.12 11.23
N ILE A 62 14.30 1.41 11.28
CA ILE A 62 15.26 2.42 11.78
C ILE A 62 15.41 2.32 13.30
N ILE A 63 14.32 2.06 14.03
CA ILE A 63 14.32 1.99 15.49
C ILE A 63 14.86 0.65 16.02
N PHE A 64 14.56 -0.46 15.34
CA PHE A 64 14.86 -1.82 15.80
C PHE A 64 15.83 -2.60 14.90
N GLY A 65 16.39 -1.96 13.87
CA GLY A 65 17.41 -2.53 12.99
C GLY A 65 18.81 -2.16 13.43
#